data_AF-A0A7C5P241-F1
#
_entry.id   AF-A0A7C5P241-F1
#
_cell.length_a   1.000
_cell.length_b   1.000
_cell.length_c   1.000
_cell.angle_alpha   90.00
_cell.angle_beta   90.00
_cell.angle_gamma   90.00
#
_symmetry.space_group_name_H-M   'P 1'
#
loop_
_entity.id
_entity.type
_entity.pdbx_description
1 polymer ?
#
loop_
_entity_poly.entity_id
_entity_poly.type
_entity_poly.pdbx_seq_one_letter_code
_entity_poly.pdbx_strand_id
1 'polypeptide(L)'
;MNSLWVVLFSFSLFVIGYIFYSRRLERLWGIDPSRETPAESKYDGTDYVPAKHWLVLFGHHFSSIAGAGPILGPVIATMLWGWVPTVLWLVLGSILLGGVHDFSALVASLRTDGKSIA
;
A
#
# COMPACT_ATOMS: atom_id res chain seq x y z
N MET A 1 -7.16 14.89 -25.96
CA MET A 1 -6.37 14.91 -24.70
C MET A 1 -5.45 13.71 -24.71
N ASN A 2 -4.15 13.90 -24.50
CA ASN A 2 -3.18 12.81 -24.55
C ASN A 2 -3.22 12.06 -23.21
N SER A 3 -3.53 10.77 -23.23
CA SER A 3 -3.53 9.90 -22.04
C SER A 3 -2.17 9.88 -21.33
N LEU A 4 -1.09 10.13 -22.07
CA LEU A 4 0.26 10.27 -21.51
C LEU A 4 0.33 11.35 -20.42
N TRP A 5 -0.34 12.50 -20.62
CA TRP A 5 -0.35 13.56 -19.62
C TRP A 5 -1.06 13.16 -18.33
N VAL A 6 -2.14 12.38 -18.44
CA VAL A 6 -2.88 11.87 -17.28
C VAL A 6 -2.02 10.89 -16.49
N VAL A 7 -1.29 10.02 -17.18
CA VAL A 7 -0.37 9.06 -16.55
C VAL A 7 0.77 9.80 -15.86
N LEU A 8 1.43 10.75 -16.54
CA LEU A 8 2.54 11.50 -15.98
C LEU A 8 2.14 12.32 -14.76
N PHE A 9 0.96 12.96 -14.80
CA PHE A 9 0.43 13.72 -13.67
C PHE A 9 0.13 12.81 -12.48
N SER A 10 -0.60 11.71 -12.71
CA SER A 10 -0.93 10.73 -11.66
C SER A 10 0.34 10.12 -11.04
N PHE A 11 1.30 9.73 -11.87
CA PHE A 11 2.58 9.19 -11.42
C PHE A 11 3.35 10.20 -10.56
N SER A 12 3.40 11.46 -10.99
CA SER A 12 4.06 12.53 -10.23
C SER A 12 3.42 12.69 -8.84
N LEU A 13 2.09 12.66 -8.75
CA LEU A 13 1.38 12.70 -7.47
C LEU A 13 1.70 11.49 -6.59
N PHE A 14 1.77 10.28 -7.15
CA PHE A 14 2.17 9.10 -6.39
C PHE A 14 3.61 9.20 -5.86
N VAL A 15 4.55 9.72 -6.67
CA VAL A 15 5.94 9.94 -6.24
C VAL A 15 5.99 10.98 -5.10
N ILE A 16 5.25 12.08 -5.22
CA ILE A 16 5.17 13.11 -4.17
C ILE A 16 4.56 12.51 -2.90
N GLY A 17 3.45 11.78 -3.02
CA GLY A 17 2.82 11.06 -1.90
C GLY A 17 3.81 10.10 -1.24
N TYR A 18 4.51 9.29 -2.02
CA TYR A 18 5.52 8.36 -1.50
C TYR A 18 6.64 9.10 -0.76
N ILE A 19 7.21 10.18 -1.29
CA ILE A 19 8.34 10.85 -0.63
C ILE A 19 7.91 11.62 0.62
N PHE A 20 6.84 12.41 0.54
CA PHE A 20 6.47 13.34 1.61
C PHE A 20 5.51 12.71 2.63
N TYR A 21 4.54 11.95 2.16
CA TYR A 21 3.49 11.41 3.02
C TYR A 21 3.95 10.15 3.74
N SER A 22 4.66 9.23 3.08
CA SER A 22 5.16 8.01 3.74
C SER A 22 6.12 8.33 4.89
N ARG A 23 7.06 9.27 4.69
CA ARG A 23 7.98 9.74 5.75
C ARG A 23 7.26 10.35 6.93
N ARG A 24 6.13 11.03 6.68
CA ARG A 24 5.31 11.59 7.75
C ARG A 24 4.60 10.47 8.52
N LEU A 25 4.06 9.47 7.83
CA LEU A 25 3.45 8.29 8.46
C LEU A 25 4.48 7.51 9.28
N GLU A 26 5.66 7.24 8.72
CA GLU A 26 6.76 6.56 9.41
C GLU A 26 7.10 7.22 10.74
N ARG A 27 7.23 8.55 10.75
CA ARG A 27 7.48 9.33 11.97
C ARG A 27 6.31 9.31 12.94
N LEU A 28 5.08 9.47 12.46
CA LEU A 28 3.87 9.47 13.31
C LEU A 28 3.68 8.12 14.02
N TRP A 29 3.96 7.03 13.31
CA TRP A 29 3.87 5.70 13.88
C TRP A 29 5.10 5.32 14.69
N GLY A 30 6.22 6.06 14.59
CA GLY A 30 7.45 5.76 15.33
C GLY A 30 8.06 4.44 14.88
N ILE A 31 8.23 4.28 13.56
CA ILE A 31 8.91 3.11 13.01
C ILE A 31 10.39 3.16 13.37
N ASP A 32 10.87 2.06 13.94
CA ASP A 32 12.27 1.86 14.29
C ASP A 32 12.85 0.76 13.39
N PRO A 33 13.72 1.11 12.42
CA PRO A 33 14.36 0.14 11.54
C PRO A 33 15.26 -0.87 12.26
N SER A 34 15.67 -0.59 13.50
CA SER A 34 16.52 -1.50 14.30
C SER A 34 15.72 -2.59 15.02
N ARG A 35 14.38 -2.47 15.07
CA ARG A 35 13.53 -3.48 15.69
C ARG A 35 13.43 -4.71 14.78
N GLU A 36 13.82 -5.86 15.32
CA GLU A 36 13.65 -7.15 14.65
C GLU A 36 12.16 -7.43 14.38
N THR A 37 11.86 -7.94 13.19
CA THR A 37 10.50 -8.35 12.84
C THR A 37 10.16 -9.69 13.50
N PRO A 38 8.87 -10.03 13.66
CA PRO A 38 8.45 -11.35 14.14
C PRO A 38 9.00 -12.50 13.28
N ALA A 39 9.21 -12.27 11.98
CA ALA A 39 9.77 -13.28 11.09
C ALA A 39 11.20 -13.70 11.49
N GLU A 40 12.00 -12.77 12.01
CA GLU A 40 13.36 -13.04 12.49
C GLU A 40 13.35 -13.53 13.96
N SER A 41 12.69 -12.78 14.84
CA SER A 41 12.72 -13.03 16.29
C SER A 41 11.96 -14.28 16.74
N LYS A 42 11.01 -14.78 15.93
CA LYS A 42 10.22 -16.00 16.19
C LYS A 42 10.45 -17.09 15.16
N TYR A 43 11.58 -17.05 14.46
CA TYR A 43 11.88 -17.99 13.39
C TYR A 43 11.68 -19.46 13.81
N ASP A 44 10.80 -20.15 13.09
CA ASP A 44 10.44 -21.55 13.34
C ASP A 44 10.57 -22.44 12.09
N GLY A 45 10.94 -21.85 10.94
CA GLY A 45 11.08 -22.54 9.66
C GLY A 45 9.75 -22.90 8.98
N THR A 46 8.60 -22.54 9.56
CA THR A 46 7.27 -22.86 9.01
C THR A 46 6.36 -21.62 8.95
N ASP A 47 5.99 -21.03 10.09
CA ASP A 47 5.07 -19.89 10.16
C ASP A 47 5.81 -18.55 10.16
N TYR A 48 6.98 -18.49 10.79
CA TYR A 48 7.84 -17.32 10.84
C TYR A 48 9.11 -17.59 10.05
N VAL A 49 9.14 -17.09 8.80
CA VAL A 49 10.28 -17.25 7.89
C VAL A 49 10.61 -15.92 7.24
N PRO A 50 11.83 -15.39 7.42
CA PRO A 50 12.27 -14.19 6.74
C PRO A 50 12.24 -14.37 5.23
N ALA A 51 11.68 -13.38 4.53
CA ALA A 51 11.69 -13.38 3.07
C ALA A 51 13.14 -13.20 2.57
N LYS A 52 13.56 -14.06 1.64
CA LYS A 52 14.91 -14.00 1.04
C LYS A 52 15.24 -12.65 0.40
N HIS A 53 14.22 -11.94 -0.08
CA HIS A 53 14.37 -10.64 -0.71
C HIS A 53 13.05 -9.84 -0.61
N TRP A 54 13.14 -8.51 -0.55
CA TRP A 54 11.97 -7.63 -0.45
C TRP A 54 10.98 -7.78 -1.63
N LEU A 55 11.47 -8.22 -2.78
CA LEU A 55 10.64 -8.50 -3.97
C LEU A 55 9.63 -9.64 -3.74
N VAL A 56 9.98 -10.62 -2.90
CA VAL A 56 9.07 -11.72 -2.57
C VAL A 56 7.93 -11.20 -1.71
N LEU A 57 8.24 -10.41 -0.68
CA LEU A 57 7.26 -9.69 0.15
C LEU A 57 6.37 -8.79 -0.70
N PHE A 58 6.98 -7.96 -1.56
CA PHE A 58 6.25 -7.09 -2.46
C PHE A 58 5.29 -7.87 -3.38
N GLY A 59 5.74 -8.97 -3.98
CA GLY A 59 4.89 -9.81 -4.83
C GLY A 59 3.69 -10.41 -4.08
N HIS A 60 3.89 -10.88 -2.85
CA HIS A 60 2.79 -11.37 -2.01
C HIS A 60 1.80 -10.25 -1.67
N HIS A 61 2.28 -9.09 -1.23
CA HIS A 61 1.40 -7.95 -0.95
C HIS A 61 0.67 -7.47 -2.20
N PHE A 62 1.37 -7.33 -3.32
CA PHE A 62 0.79 -6.91 -4.58
C PHE A 62 -0.30 -7.88 -5.08
N SER A 63 -0.03 -9.18 -5.05
CA SER A 63 -1.02 -10.18 -5.46
C SER A 63 -2.24 -10.21 -4.54
N SER A 64 -2.07 -9.96 -3.25
CA SER A 64 -3.19 -9.92 -2.28
C SER A 64 -4.17 -8.77 -2.54
N ILE A 65 -3.70 -7.65 -3.13
CA ILE A 65 -4.54 -6.50 -3.45
C ILE A 65 -4.99 -6.47 -4.91
N ALA A 66 -4.36 -7.23 -5.81
CA ALA A 66 -4.67 -7.28 -7.25
C ALA A 66 -5.94 -8.08 -7.59
N GLY A 67 -7.00 -7.93 -6.79
CA GLY A 67 -8.28 -8.60 -6.98
C GLY A 67 -9.19 -7.93 -8.02
N ALA A 68 -10.41 -8.48 -8.18
CA ALA A 68 -11.42 -7.93 -9.09
C ALA A 68 -12.01 -6.59 -8.61
N GLY A 69 -11.99 -6.31 -7.30
CA GLY A 69 -12.51 -5.06 -6.71
C GLY A 69 -11.85 -3.80 -7.28
N PRO A 70 -10.51 -3.70 -7.30
CA PRO A 70 -9.76 -2.62 -7.96
C PRO A 70 -10.04 -2.43 -9.46
N ILE A 71 -10.71 -3.38 -10.13
CA ILE A 71 -11.09 -3.24 -11.54
C ILE A 71 -12.54 -2.75 -11.65
N LEU A 72 -13.46 -3.40 -10.94
CA LEU A 72 -14.89 -3.09 -11.00
C LEU A 72 -15.20 -1.69 -10.44
N GLY A 73 -14.54 -1.30 -9.34
CA GLY A 73 -14.72 0.02 -8.72
C GLY A 73 -14.49 1.18 -9.69
N PRO A 74 -13.30 1.30 -10.32
CA PRO A 74 -13.02 2.32 -11.32
C PRO A 74 -13.97 2.33 -12.51
N VAL A 75 -14.36 1.14 -13.00
CA VAL A 75 -15.30 1.04 -14.14
C VAL A 75 -16.64 1.64 -13.76
N ILE A 76 -17.20 1.22 -12.62
CA ILE A 76 -18.47 1.75 -12.11
C ILE A 76 -18.37 3.26 -11.85
N ALA A 77 -17.31 3.71 -11.17
CA ALA A 77 -17.10 5.14 -10.90
C ALA A 77 -17.03 5.97 -12.19
N THR A 78 -16.35 5.46 -13.22
CA THR A 78 -16.26 6.13 -14.53
C THR A 78 -17.62 6.20 -15.21
N MET A 79 -18.44 5.15 -15.11
CA MET A 79 -19.79 5.13 -15.65
C MET A 79 -20.72 6.11 -14.92
N LEU A 80 -20.56 6.28 -13.61
CA LEU A 80 -21.45 7.11 -12.79
C LEU A 80 -21.05 8.59 -12.77
N TRP A 81 -19.76 8.90 -12.67
CA TRP A 81 -19.26 10.25 -12.39
C TRP A 81 -18.35 10.79 -13.52
N GLY A 82 -18.08 9.98 -14.55
CA GLY A 82 -17.14 10.32 -15.61
C GLY A 82 -15.68 10.04 -15.25
N TRP A 83 -14.78 10.24 -16.22
CA TRP A 83 -13.38 9.80 -16.08
C TRP A 83 -12.52 10.71 -15.19
N VAL A 84 -12.72 12.04 -15.21
CA VAL A 84 -11.90 12.98 -14.40
C VAL A 84 -12.09 12.72 -12.91
N PRO A 85 -13.33 12.68 -12.38
CA PRO A 85 -13.53 12.46 -10.95
C PRO A 85 -13.02 11.08 -10.51
N THR A 86 -13.15 10.06 -11.37
CA THR A 86 -12.60 8.73 -11.10
C THR A 86 -11.09 8.75 -10.97
N VAL A 87 -10.36 9.38 -11.89
CA VAL A 87 -8.89 9.45 -11.80
C VAL A 87 -8.45 10.19 -10.54
N LEU A 88 -9.11 11.31 -10.21
CA LEU A 88 -8.81 12.04 -8.98
C LEU A 88 -9.09 11.21 -7.73
N TRP A 89 -10.23 10.52 -7.69
CA TRP A 89 -10.57 9.61 -6.60
C TRP A 89 -9.56 8.48 -6.45
N LEU A 90 -9.12 7.86 -7.54
CA LEU A 90 -8.11 6.80 -7.49
C LEU A 90 -6.78 7.33 -6.98
N VAL A 91 -6.27 8.43 -7.54
CA VAL A 91 -4.95 8.96 -7.15
C VAL A 91 -4.99 9.46 -5.70
N LEU A 92 -5.95 10.32 -5.36
CA LEU A 92 -6.02 10.91 -4.02
C LEU A 92 -6.46 9.89 -2.98
N GLY A 93 -7.44 9.03 -3.32
CA GLY A 93 -7.92 7.98 -2.44
C GLY A 93 -6.84 6.95 -2.12
N SER A 94 -6.06 6.53 -3.11
CA SER A 94 -4.92 5.62 -2.87
C SER A 94 -3.83 6.27 -2.02
N ILE A 95 -3.53 7.56 -2.20
CA ILE A 95 -2.50 8.23 -1.38
C ILE A 95 -2.98 8.47 0.05
N LEU A 96 -4.19 9.00 0.23
CA LEU A 96 -4.67 9.52 1.51
C LEU A 96 -5.40 8.49 2.38
N LEU A 97 -6.04 7.50 1.76
CA LEU A 97 -6.82 6.48 2.48
C LEU A 97 -6.17 5.11 2.36
N GLY A 98 -5.97 4.63 1.12
CA GLY A 98 -5.43 3.29 0.87
C GLY A 98 -4.03 3.09 1.46
N GLY A 99 -3.10 4.00 1.15
CA GLY A 99 -1.73 3.92 1.64
C GLY A 99 -1.63 4.00 3.17
N VAL A 100 -2.47 4.81 3.82
CA VAL A 100 -2.52 4.89 5.29
C VAL A 100 -3.08 3.62 5.88
N HIS A 101 -4.18 3.13 5.33
CA HIS A 101 -4.84 1.91 5.77
C HIS A 101 -3.86 0.74 5.72
N ASP A 102 -3.24 0.48 4.58
CA ASP A 102 -2.35 -0.66 4.39
C ASP A 102 -1.09 -0.54 5.25
N PHE A 103 -0.52 0.67 5.36
CA PHE A 103 0.62 0.92 6.24
C PHE A 103 0.26 0.68 7.71
N SER A 104 -0.86 1.24 8.18
CA SER A 104 -1.30 1.09 9.56
C SER A 104 -1.63 -0.35 9.92
N ALA A 105 -2.24 -1.10 8.99
CA ALA A 105 -2.52 -2.51 9.14
C ALA A 105 -1.23 -3.32 9.28
N LEU A 106 -0.25 -3.08 8.41
CA LEU A 106 1.04 -3.76 8.47
C LEU A 106 1.76 -3.47 9.80
N VAL A 107 1.80 -2.21 10.22
CA VAL A 107 2.45 -1.80 11.48
C VAL A 107 1.75 -2.40 12.69
N ALA A 108 0.41 -2.45 12.69
CA ALA A 108 -0.35 -3.08 13.75
C ALA A 108 -0.03 -4.57 13.86
N SER A 109 -0.05 -5.29 12.73
CA SER A 109 0.31 -6.72 12.68
C SER A 109 1.73 -6.99 13.16
N LEU A 110 2.72 -6.21 12.71
CA LEU A 110 4.12 -6.35 13.17
C LEU A 110 4.28 -6.14 14.68
N ARG A 111 3.45 -5.28 15.28
CA ARG A 111 3.46 -5.02 16.73
C ARG A 111 2.72 -6.06 17.55
N THR A 112 1.87 -6.87 16.92
CA THR A 112 1.14 -7.98 17.54
C THR A 112 1.69 -9.33 17.09
N ASP A 113 3.01 -9.40 16.93
CA ASP A 113 3.74 -10.62 16.57
C ASP A 113 3.37 -11.23 15.20
N GLY A 114 3.00 -10.40 14.22
CA GLY A 114 2.66 -10.85 12.87
C GLY A 114 1.28 -11.48 12.75
N LYS A 115 0.41 -11.30 13.75
CA LYS A 115 -0.96 -11.81 13.73
C LYS A 115 -1.84 -11.04 12.74
N SER A 116 -2.87 -11.72 12.24
CA SER A 116 -3.95 -11.09 11.48
C SER A 116 -4.68 -10.04 12.32
N ILE A 117 -5.25 -9.04 11.64
CA ILE A 117 -6.11 -8.01 12.23
C ILE A 117 -7.56 -8.49 12.33
N ALA A 118 -7.92 -9.51 11.57
CA ALA A 118 -9.24 -10.17 11.58
C ALA A 118 -9.39 -11.14 12.76
#